data_AF-A0A5C4JA90-F1
#
_entry.id   AF-A0A5C4JA90-F1
#
_cell.length_a   1.000
_cell.length_b   1.000
_cell.length_c   1.000
_cell.angle_alpha   90.00
_cell.angle_beta   90.00
_cell.angle_gamma   90.00
#
_symmetry.space_group_name_H-M   'P 1'
#
loop_
_entity.id
_entity.type
_entity.pdbx_description
1 polymer ?
#
loop_
_entity_poly.entity_id
_entity_poly.type
_entity_poly.pdbx_seq_one_letter_code
_entity_poly.pdbx_strand_id
1 'polypeptide(L)'
;MALIIAFTAIAVVNTLAMATSDRAREFALLRLVGTTRRQVMRMLGWETLAIVAVAAVLGTAIALATLTAFSAGMTGGAPHVPPLGHLGVLGWGALLAVIATVLPARLAMAARPADTINTRD
;
A
#
# COMPACT_ATOMS: atom_id res chain seq x y z
N MET A 1 3.08 -7.34 20.60
CA MET A 1 2.84 -6.20 19.69
C MET A 1 3.77 -6.20 18.48
N ALA A 2 5.10 -6.29 18.64
CA ALA A 2 6.03 -6.33 17.51
C ALA A 2 5.71 -7.41 16.47
N LEU A 3 5.34 -8.62 16.92
CA LEU A 3 4.97 -9.73 16.02
C LEU A 3 3.73 -9.42 15.17
N ILE A 4 2.68 -8.84 15.78
CA ILE A 4 1.44 -8.50 15.06
C ILE A 4 1.73 -7.42 14.02
N ILE A 5 2.46 -6.36 14.40
CA ILE A 5 2.85 -5.28 13.49
C ILE A 5 3.67 -5.82 12.32
N ALA A 6 4.67 -6.68 12.59
CA ALA A 6 5.50 -7.29 11.57
C ALA A 6 4.68 -8.19 10.63
N PHE A 7 3.83 -9.06 11.20
CA PHE A 7 2.97 -9.95 10.42
C PHE A 7 2.01 -9.17 9.53
N THR A 8 1.32 -8.17 10.07
CA THR A 8 0.42 -7.30 9.29
C THR A 8 1.18 -6.56 8.20
N ALA A 9 2.37 -6.02 8.49
CA ALA A 9 3.19 -5.36 7.49
C ALA A 9 3.56 -6.32 6.34
N ILE A 10 4.02 -7.53 6.66
CA ILE A 10 4.36 -8.55 5.65
C ILE A 10 3.13 -8.92 4.82
N ALA A 11 2.00 -9.17 5.47
CA ALA A 11 0.75 -9.53 4.79
C ALA A 11 0.32 -8.42 3.80
N VAL A 12 0.30 -7.17 4.25
CA VAL A 12 -0.04 -6.01 3.41
C VAL A 12 0.94 -5.86 2.26
N VAL A 13 2.25 -5.95 2.52
CA VAL A 13 3.28 -5.85 1.49
C VAL A 13 3.10 -6.94 0.44
N ASN A 14 2.89 -8.19 0.87
CA ASN A 14 2.69 -9.31 -0.03
C ASN A 14 1.43 -9.15 -0.90
N THR A 15 0.32 -8.74 -0.31
CA THR A 15 -0.94 -8.51 -1.05
C THR A 15 -0.78 -7.38 -2.07
N LEU A 16 -0.23 -6.23 -1.66
CA LEU A 16 -0.02 -5.11 -2.57
C LEU A 16 0.98 -5.47 -3.69
N ALA A 17 2.03 -6.21 -3.34
CA ALA A 17 3.02 -6.64 -4.32
C ALA A 17 2.45 -7.63 -5.34
N MET A 18 1.65 -8.60 -4.88
CA MET A 18 0.94 -9.55 -5.75
C MET A 18 -0.03 -8.82 -6.67
N ALA A 19 -0.94 -8.00 -6.12
CA ALA A 19 -1.92 -7.24 -6.90
C ALA A 19 -1.27 -6.34 -7.95
N THR A 20 -0.11 -5.73 -7.63
CA THR A 20 0.63 -4.90 -8.57
C THR A 20 1.30 -5.73 -9.66
N SER A 21 1.84 -6.90 -9.30
CA SER A 21 2.51 -7.81 -10.24
C SER A 21 1.54 -8.44 -11.24
N ASP A 22 0.33 -8.77 -10.81
CA ASP A 22 -0.72 -9.32 -11.69
C ASP A 22 -1.10 -8.35 -12.81
N ARG A 23 -0.98 -7.04 -12.55
CA ARG A 23 -1.28 -5.95 -13.51
C ARG A 23 -0.11 -5.62 -14.44
N ALA A 24 1.01 -6.33 -14.34
CA ALA A 24 2.16 -6.14 -15.23
C ALA A 24 1.79 -6.29 -16.71
N ARG A 25 0.89 -7.24 -17.04
CA ARG A 25 0.41 -7.42 -18.42
C ARG A 25 -0.39 -6.20 -18.91
N GLU A 26 -1.25 -5.63 -18.07
CA GLU A 26 -2.00 -4.41 -18.39
C GLU A 26 -1.05 -3.24 -18.68
N PHE A 27 0.00 -3.07 -17.84
CA PHE A 27 1.01 -2.03 -18.06
C PHE A 27 1.80 -2.23 -19.35
N ALA A 28 2.10 -3.49 -19.72
CA ALA A 28 2.74 -3.79 -20.99
C ALA A 28 1.84 -3.43 -22.18
N LEU A 29 0.54 -3.75 -22.11
CA LEU A 29 -0.43 -3.38 -23.14
C LEU A 29 -0.55 -1.85 -23.28
N LEU A 30 -0.63 -1.12 -22.18
CA LEU A 30 -0.68 0.35 -22.19
C LEU A 30 0.56 0.96 -22.86
N ARG A 31 1.73 0.34 -22.72
CA ARG A 31 2.97 0.76 -23.38
C ARG A 31 2.96 0.49 -24.88
N LEU A 32 2.32 -0.59 -25.35
CA LEU A 32 2.18 -0.86 -26.78
C LEU A 32 1.31 0.19 -27.48
N VAL A 33 0.35 0.77 -26.76
CA VAL A 33 -0.49 1.89 -27.24
C VAL A 33 0.24 3.25 -27.11
N GLY A 34 1.49 3.28 -26.64
CA GLY A 34 2.33 4.48 -26.59
C GLY A 34 2.47 5.14 -25.21
N THR A 35 1.94 4.53 -24.14
CA THR A 35 2.09 5.07 -22.78
C THR A 35 3.53 4.97 -22.29
N THR A 36 4.06 6.05 -21.72
CA THR A 36 5.42 6.09 -21.16
C THR A 36 5.48 5.45 -19.77
N ARG A 37 6.66 4.95 -19.38
CA ARG A 37 6.91 4.42 -18.03
C ARG A 37 6.55 5.40 -16.91
N ARG A 38 6.78 6.70 -17.13
CA ARG A 38 6.45 7.76 -16.16
C ARG A 38 4.95 7.92 -15.97
N GLN A 39 4.15 7.78 -17.03
CA GLN A 39 2.69 7.85 -16.94
C GLN A 39 2.12 6.68 -16.15
N VAL A 40 2.61 5.46 -16.40
CA VAL A 40 2.21 4.27 -15.62
C VAL A 40 2.56 4.43 -14.14
N MET A 41 3.79 4.86 -13.82
CA MET A 41 4.20 5.08 -12.43
C MET A 41 3.40 6.19 -11.74
N ARG A 42 3.00 7.23 -12.48
CA ARG A 42 2.15 8.30 -11.94
C ARG A 42 0.73 7.82 -11.67
N MET A 43 0.15 7.03 -12.58
CA MET A 43 -1.16 6.41 -12.38
C MET A 43 -1.15 5.51 -11.14
N LEU A 44 -0.15 4.65 -11.02
CA LEU A 44 0.00 3.76 -9.87
C LEU A 44 0.16 4.56 -8.57
N GLY A 45 0.90 5.67 -8.59
CA GLY A 45 1.01 6.56 -7.44
C GLY A 45 -0.34 7.13 -6.99
N TRP A 46 -1.22 7.50 -7.92
CA TRP A 46 -2.59 7.94 -7.60
C TRP A 46 -3.45 6.83 -7.02
N GLU A 47 -3.32 5.60 -7.54
CA GLU A 47 -4.02 4.45 -7.01
C GLU A 47 -3.57 4.13 -5.58
N THR A 48 -2.25 4.06 -5.34
CA THR A 48 -1.70 3.85 -3.99
C THR A 48 -2.14 4.96 -3.05
N LEU A 49 -2.13 6.22 -3.50
CA LEU A 49 -2.58 7.35 -2.68
C LEU A 49 -4.05 7.20 -2.29
N ALA A 50 -4.92 6.79 -3.21
CA ALA A 50 -6.33 6.55 -2.92
C ALA A 50 -6.51 5.41 -1.90
N ILE A 51 -5.79 4.30 -2.07
CA ILE A 51 -5.81 3.16 -1.13
C ILE A 51 -5.37 3.61 0.27
N VAL A 52 -4.25 4.33 0.36
CA VAL A 52 -3.70 4.83 1.64
C VAL A 52 -4.67 5.82 2.28
N ALA A 53 -5.28 6.72 1.51
CA ALA A 53 -6.24 7.69 2.04
C ALA A 53 -7.47 6.98 2.62
N VAL A 54 -8.04 6.02 1.89
CA VAL A 54 -9.19 5.23 2.37
C VAL A 54 -8.80 4.42 3.61
N ALA A 55 -7.65 3.75 3.59
CA ALA A 55 -7.16 2.98 4.74
C ALA A 55 -6.90 3.86 5.96
N ALA A 56 -6.36 5.07 5.79
CA ALA A 56 -6.13 6.02 6.86
C ALA A 56 -7.45 6.49 7.48
N VAL A 57 -8.44 6.83 6.67
CA VAL A 57 -9.77 7.26 7.14
C VAL A 57 -10.46 6.12 7.91
N LEU A 58 -10.55 4.93 7.30
CA LEU A 58 -11.21 3.79 7.92
C LEU A 58 -10.48 3.30 9.17
N GLY A 59 -9.16 3.17 9.10
CA GLY A 59 -8.34 2.75 10.24
C GLY A 59 -8.44 3.73 11.41
N THR A 60 -8.43 5.04 11.14
CA THR A 60 -8.61 6.06 12.16
C THR A 60 -10.01 6.03 12.76
N ALA A 61 -11.06 5.88 11.92
CA ALA A 61 -12.43 5.78 12.39
C ALA A 61 -12.64 4.56 13.30
N ILE A 62 -12.13 3.39 12.91
CA ILE A 62 -12.20 2.16 13.71
C ILE A 62 -11.42 2.31 15.02
N ALA A 63 -10.20 2.86 14.95
CA ALA A 63 -9.38 3.07 16.14
C ALA A 63 -10.04 4.04 17.13
N LEU A 64 -10.60 5.15 16.65
CA LEU A 64 -11.31 6.10 17.49
C LEU A 64 -12.58 5.50 18.09
N ALA A 65 -13.38 4.76 17.32
CA ALA A 65 -14.60 4.13 17.82
C ALA A 65 -14.32 3.09 18.93
N THR A 66 -13.28 2.27 18.73
CA THR A 66 -12.88 1.27 19.74
C THR A 66 -12.27 1.92 20.97
N LEU A 67 -11.45 2.97 20.79
CA LEU A 67 -10.81 3.68 21.88
C LEU A 67 -11.81 4.50 22.71
N THR A 68 -12.82 5.13 22.08
CA THR A 68 -13.88 5.84 22.81
C THR A 68 -14.75 4.90 23.63
N ALA A 69 -15.15 3.76 23.06
CA ALA A 69 -15.89 2.74 23.79
C ALA A 69 -15.11 2.23 25.02
N PHE A 70 -13.80 1.97 24.84
CA PHE A 70 -12.92 1.52 25.92
C PHE A 70 -12.73 2.62 26.99
N SER A 71 -12.46 3.85 26.57
CA SER A 71 -12.23 4.99 27.47
C SER A 71 -13.46 5.31 28.32
N ALA A 72 -14.65 5.25 27.71
CA ALA A 72 -15.93 5.47 28.39
C ALA A 72 -16.15 4.42 29.51
N GLY A 73 -15.81 3.15 29.28
CA GLY A 73 -15.96 2.09 30.28
C GLY A 73 -14.94 2.16 31.42
N MET A 74 -13.73 2.64 31.16
CA MET A 74 -12.63 2.65 32.15
C MET A 74 -12.54 3.95 32.96
N THR A 75 -12.68 5.09 32.29
CA THR A 75 -12.35 6.41 32.88
C THR A 75 -13.49 7.41 32.80
N GLY A 76 -14.55 7.12 32.03
CA GLY A 76 -15.67 8.05 31.79
C GLY A 76 -15.30 9.32 31.01
N GLY A 77 -14.04 9.44 30.55
CA GLY A 77 -13.50 10.60 29.87
C GLY A 77 -13.22 10.38 28.38
N ALA A 78 -12.93 11.47 27.67
CA ALA A 78 -12.53 11.43 26.26
C ALA A 78 -11.11 10.83 26.12
N PRO A 79 -10.86 9.99 25.10
CA PRO A 79 -9.55 9.39 24.92
C PRO A 79 -8.49 10.42 24.51
N HIS A 80 -7.32 10.33 25.13
CA HIS A 80 -6.15 11.11 24.75
C HIS A 80 -5.33 10.37 23.68
N VAL A 81 -5.21 10.96 22.50
CA VAL A 81 -4.39 10.43 21.39
C VAL A 81 -3.29 11.43 21.06
N PRO A 82 -2.01 11.09 21.28
CA PRO A 82 -0.90 11.95 20.91
C PRO A 82 -0.84 12.15 19.38
N PRO A 83 -0.92 13.41 18.88
CA PRO A 83 -1.04 13.67 17.44
C PRO A 83 0.22 13.22 16.67
N LEU A 84 1.41 13.41 17.25
CA LEU A 84 2.66 12.96 16.64
C LEU A 84 2.74 11.43 16.48
N GLY A 85 2.24 10.68 17.47
CA GLY A 85 2.21 9.22 17.41
C GLY A 85 1.26 8.73 16.31
N HIS A 86 0.08 9.34 16.21
CA HIS A 86 -0.90 9.03 15.18
C HIS A 86 -0.36 9.32 13.76
N LEU A 87 0.23 10.50 13.55
CA LEU A 87 0.86 10.86 12.28
C LEU A 87 2.03 9.93 11.92
N GLY A 88 2.80 9.48 12.92
CA GLY A 88 3.88 8.50 12.71
C GLY A 88 3.36 7.16 12.18
N VAL A 89 2.24 6.66 12.72
CA VAL A 89 1.62 5.42 12.26
C VAL A 89 1.08 5.56 10.83
N LEU A 90 0.37 6.65 10.54
CA LEU A 90 -0.14 6.91 9.18
C LEU A 90 1.02 7.05 8.18
N GLY A 91 2.07 7.78 8.55
CA GLY A 91 3.25 7.96 7.71
C GLY A 91 3.98 6.64 7.43
N TRP A 92 4.16 5.80 8.45
CA TRP A 92 4.81 4.50 8.27
C TRP A 92 3.98 3.55 7.40
N GLY A 93 2.66 3.48 7.63
CA GLY A 93 1.75 2.68 6.80
C GLY A 93 1.74 3.14 5.34
N ALA A 94 1.67 4.45 5.11
CA ALA A 94 1.74 5.04 3.77
C ALA A 94 3.08 4.72 3.08
N LEU A 95 4.19 4.83 3.79
CA LEU A 95 5.52 4.49 3.27
C LEU A 95 5.59 3.02 2.87
N LEU A 96 5.13 2.12 3.74
CA LEU A 96 5.09 0.69 3.44
C LEU A 96 4.24 0.38 2.20
N ALA A 97 3.06 0.99 2.07
CA ALA A 97 2.19 0.79 0.92
C ALA A 97 2.85 1.27 -0.38
N VAL A 98 3.46 2.46 -0.37
CA VAL A 98 4.20 2.99 -1.52
C VAL A 98 5.36 2.08 -1.92
N ILE A 99 6.15 1.61 -0.95
CA ILE A 99 7.26 0.69 -1.20
C ILE A 99 6.73 -0.63 -1.80
N ALA A 100 5.70 -1.21 -1.20
CA ALA A 100 5.10 -2.47 -1.60
C ALA A 100 4.50 -2.43 -3.01
N THR A 101 4.00 -1.27 -3.46
CA THR A 101 3.45 -1.11 -4.81
C THR A 101 4.53 -0.72 -5.82
N VAL A 102 5.41 0.23 -5.50
CA VAL A 102 6.37 0.79 -6.47
C VAL A 102 7.50 -0.17 -6.80
N LEU A 103 8.02 -0.93 -5.83
CA LEU A 103 9.09 -1.92 -6.08
C LEU A 103 8.70 -2.97 -7.12
N PRO A 104 7.61 -3.75 -6.95
CA PRO A 104 7.23 -4.77 -7.92
C PRO A 104 6.85 -4.16 -9.26
N ALA A 105 6.19 -3.01 -9.31
CA ALA A 105 5.92 -2.32 -10.57
C ALA A 105 7.21 -1.95 -11.31
N ARG A 106 8.25 -1.48 -10.60
CA ARG A 106 9.53 -1.16 -11.21
C ARG A 106 10.24 -2.40 -11.73
N LEU A 107 10.21 -3.50 -10.98
CA LEU A 107 10.81 -4.77 -11.35
C LEU A 107 10.10 -5.40 -12.56
N ALA A 108 8.77 -5.45 -12.55
CA ALA A 108 7.96 -5.96 -13.65
C ALA A 108 8.18 -5.19 -14.96
N MET A 109 8.41 -3.88 -14.87
CA MET A 109 8.69 -3.03 -16.03
C MET A 109 10.15 -3.08 -16.49
N ALA A 110 11.06 -3.55 -15.63
CA ALA A 110 12.48 -3.72 -15.93
C ALA A 110 12.79 -5.10 -16.53
N ALA A 111 12.02 -6.13 -16.18
CA ALA A 111 12.04 -7.42 -16.84
C ALA A 111 11.71 -7.23 -18.33
N ARG A 112 12.73 -7.32 -19.19
CA ARG A 112 12.61 -7.07 -20.62
C ARG A 112 11.74 -8.16 -21.25
N PRO A 113 10.75 -7.83 -22.10
CA PRO A 113 9.97 -8.81 -22.86
C PRO A 113 10.77 -9.72 -23.81
N ALA A 114 12.08 -9.51 -23.96
CA ALA A 114 12.94 -10.28 -24.87
C ALA A 114 13.42 -11.61 -24.28
N ASP A 115 13.44 -11.78 -22.94
CA ASP A 115 13.99 -13.00 -22.33
C ASP A 115 12.95 -14.12 -22.15
N THR A 116 11.66 -13.84 -22.31
CA THR A 116 10.59 -14.84 -22.20
C THR A 116 10.23 -15.51 -23.53
N ILE A 117 10.82 -15.08 -24.64
CA ILE A 117 10.64 -15.71 -25.96
C ILE A 117 11.74 -16.76 -26.23
N ASN A 118 12.86 -16.71 -25.50
CA ASN A 118 14.03 -17.58 -25.71
C ASN A 118 14.17 -18.73 -24.70
N THR A 119 13.11 -19.08 -23.96
CA THR A 119 13.11 -20.24 -23.03
C THR A 119 12.15 -21.34 -23.47
N ARG A 120 11.79 -21.35 -24.76
CA ARG A 120 10.99 -22.41 -25.38
C ARG A 120 11.58 -22.77 -26.74
N ASP A 121 12.81 -23.27 -26.72
CA ASP A 121 13.33 -24.22 -27.71
C ASP A 121 13.90 -25.42 -26.94
#